data_AF-A0A1E4ZIT2-F1
#
_entry.id   AF-A0A1E4ZIT2-F1
#
_cell.length_a   1.000
_cell.length_b   1.000
_cell.length_c   1.000
_cell.angle_alpha   90.00
_cell.angle_beta   90.00
_cell.angle_gamma   90.00
#
_symmetry.space_group_name_H-M   'P 1'
#
loop_
_entity.id
_entity.type
_entity.pdbx_description
1 polymer ?
#
loop_
_entity_poly.entity_id
_entity_poly.type
_entity_poly.pdbx_seq_one_letter_code
_entity_poly.pdbx_strand_id
1 'polypeptide(L)'
;MKHFILTFLFLSLCPFVEGKEKEDFESYFRKAESFYQDKRFDQAIQQYDLMIRKGYQNASIFYNLGTAFISQSQYSLGIWALEKARQYDAADQSILDNLNFALKKSGLPRRLEVSFLEGWVFKFVQIFSLNIWIFFSLFSYLAFWVVIVFRLANKSSSRMHYFLFLFFSIFLICDFFIAMNVFYLRNPKKGIVVQSSVKLREAPAKKFIGQEVLPEGITCRVLQKSGSWLEVKTSSQLRGWIPKDSLKRL
;
A
#
# COMPACT_ATOMS: atom_id res chain seq x y z
N MET A 1 -25.55 33.89 8.56
CA MET A 1 -25.11 33.08 7.39
C MET A 1 -23.73 33.46 6.88
N LYS A 2 -23.43 34.73 6.51
CA LYS A 2 -22.09 35.14 6.04
C LYS A 2 -20.96 34.81 7.04
N HIS A 3 -21.17 35.04 8.33
CA HIS A 3 -20.18 34.72 9.38
C HIS A 3 -19.92 33.22 9.54
N PHE A 4 -20.90 32.36 9.27
CA PHE A 4 -20.76 30.90 9.34
C PHE A 4 -19.94 30.35 8.16
N ILE A 5 -20.08 30.98 6.98
CA ILE A 5 -19.31 30.63 5.78
C ILE A 5 -17.85 31.10 5.92
N LEU A 6 -17.63 32.28 6.51
CA LEU A 6 -16.31 32.83 6.79
C LEU A 6 -15.55 32.02 7.86
N THR A 7 -16.21 31.59 8.94
CA THR A 7 -15.56 30.73 9.95
C THR A 7 -15.21 29.35 9.41
N PHE A 8 -16.03 28.78 8.52
CA PHE A 8 -15.73 27.49 7.91
C PHE A 8 -14.60 27.56 6.87
N LEU A 9 -14.54 28.63 6.06
CA LEU A 9 -13.39 28.93 5.18
C LEU A 9 -12.10 29.13 5.99
N PHE A 10 -12.18 29.78 7.15
CA PHE A 10 -11.04 29.99 8.05
C PHE A 10 -10.54 28.68 8.69
N LEU A 11 -11.45 27.77 9.05
CA LEU A 11 -11.12 26.42 9.53
C LEU A 11 -10.48 25.54 8.44
N SER A 12 -10.87 25.69 7.17
CA SER A 12 -10.22 25.00 6.04
C SER A 12 -8.86 25.57 5.65
N LEU A 13 -8.53 26.78 6.12
CA LEU A 13 -7.25 27.46 5.90
C LEU A 13 -6.29 27.32 7.09
N CYS A 14 -6.68 26.59 8.14
CA CYS A 14 -5.80 26.34 9.27
C CYS A 14 -4.57 25.58 8.73
N PRO A 15 -3.36 26.18 8.75
CA PRO A 15 -2.19 25.50 8.24
C PRO A 15 -1.97 24.26 9.10
N PHE A 16 -2.14 23.09 8.49
CA PHE A 16 -1.78 21.83 9.10
C PHE A 16 -0.31 21.93 9.50
N VAL A 17 -0.02 21.79 10.79
CA VAL A 17 1.34 21.85 11.34
C VAL A 17 2.09 20.59 10.88
N GLU A 18 2.59 20.63 9.65
CA GLU A 18 3.20 19.48 8.96
C GLU A 18 4.74 19.56 8.90
N GLY A 19 5.32 20.66 9.38
CA GLY A 19 6.74 20.97 9.18
C GLY A 19 7.70 19.97 9.84
N LYS A 20 7.46 19.62 11.12
CA LYS A 20 8.38 18.78 11.89
C LYS A 20 8.41 17.33 11.42
N GLU A 21 7.24 16.73 11.14
CA GLU A 21 7.18 15.35 10.64
C GLU A 21 7.76 15.19 9.24
N LYS A 22 7.63 16.23 8.39
CA LYS A 22 8.20 16.26 7.04
C LYS A 22 9.72 16.41 7.07
N GLU A 23 10.27 17.26 7.92
CA GLU A 23 11.72 17.41 8.12
C GLU A 23 12.35 16.11 8.64
N ASP A 24 11.72 15.47 9.62
CA ASP A 24 12.17 14.17 10.15
C ASP A 24 12.15 13.09 9.06
N PHE A 25 11.07 13.01 8.27
CA PHE A 25 10.97 12.08 7.13
C PHE A 25 12.13 12.26 6.14
N GLU A 26 12.34 13.48 5.65
CA GLU A 26 13.39 13.80 4.67
C GLU A 26 14.79 13.48 5.22
N SER A 27 15.03 13.78 6.49
CA SER A 27 16.28 13.47 7.18
C SER A 27 16.55 11.97 7.23
N TYR A 28 15.58 11.17 7.68
CA TYR A 28 15.72 9.71 7.71
C TYR A 28 15.90 9.13 6.30
N PHE A 29 15.14 9.62 5.32
CA PHE A 29 15.17 9.13 3.96
C PHE A 29 16.52 9.39 3.30
N ARG A 30 17.04 10.62 3.36
CA ARG A 30 18.37 10.96 2.81
C ARG A 30 19.49 10.18 3.50
N LYS A 31 19.38 9.96 4.81
CA LYS A 31 20.35 9.15 5.54
C LYS A 31 20.35 7.69 5.07
N ALA A 32 19.16 7.13 4.81
CA ALA A 32 19.02 5.79 4.26
C ALA A 32 19.60 5.70 2.84
N GLU A 33 19.34 6.69 1.98
CA GLU A 33 19.90 6.77 0.63
C GLU A 33 21.43 6.91 0.64
N SER A 34 21.98 7.73 1.53
CA SER A 34 23.43 7.86 1.70
C SER A 34 24.06 6.52 2.09
N PHE A 35 23.49 5.80 3.07
CA PHE A 35 23.97 4.45 3.40
C PHE A 35 23.86 3.49 2.21
N TYR A 36 22.79 3.59 1.42
CA TYR A 36 22.63 2.76 0.22
C TYR A 36 23.69 3.07 -0.84
N GLN A 37 23.96 4.36 -1.13
CA GLN A 37 24.98 4.81 -2.07
C GLN A 37 26.38 4.36 -1.64
N ASP A 38 26.66 4.39 -0.34
CA ASP A 38 27.90 3.88 0.26
C ASP A 38 27.98 2.34 0.28
N LYS A 39 26.99 1.63 -0.29
CA LYS A 39 26.83 0.16 -0.26
C LYS A 39 26.69 -0.43 1.15
N ARG A 40 26.36 0.41 2.13
CA ARG A 40 26.10 0.03 3.53
C ARG A 40 24.64 -0.41 3.69
N PHE A 41 24.26 -1.47 2.98
CA PHE A 41 22.87 -1.90 2.81
C PHE A 41 22.16 -2.24 4.14
N ASP A 42 22.84 -2.85 5.11
CA ASP A 42 22.25 -3.16 6.41
C ASP A 42 21.78 -1.90 7.15
N GLN A 43 22.57 -0.83 7.04
CA GLN A 43 22.24 0.43 7.70
C GLN A 43 21.12 1.17 6.97
N ALA A 44 21.09 1.10 5.64
CA ALA A 44 19.97 1.60 4.85
C ALA A 44 18.67 0.88 5.24
N ILE A 45 18.69 -0.46 5.31
CA ILE A 45 17.56 -1.29 5.74
C ILE A 45 17.09 -0.89 7.14
N GLN A 46 18.01 -0.72 8.10
CA GLN A 46 17.68 -0.28 9.45
C GLN A 46 16.99 1.09 9.48
N GLN A 47 17.43 2.05 8.65
CA GLN A 47 16.77 3.36 8.55
C GLN A 47 15.37 3.24 7.95
N TYR A 48 15.19 2.49 6.86
CA TYR A 48 13.86 2.27 6.28
C TYR A 48 12.91 1.56 7.25
N ASP A 49 13.38 0.53 7.97
CA ASP A 49 12.59 -0.15 9.00
C ASP A 49 12.23 0.79 10.18
N LEU A 50 13.13 1.70 10.55
CA LEU A 50 12.84 2.74 11.55
C LEU A 50 11.73 3.68 11.07
N MET A 51 11.80 4.12 9.80
CA MET A 51 10.76 4.97 9.20
C MET A 51 9.40 4.25 9.21
N ILE A 52 9.36 2.98 8.83
CA ILE A 52 8.14 2.16 8.86
C ILE A 52 7.59 2.04 10.29
N ARG A 53 8.45 1.82 11.29
CA ARG A 53 8.05 1.78 12.72
C ARG A 53 7.52 3.11 13.24
N LYS A 54 8.00 4.23 12.70
CA LYS A 54 7.49 5.59 12.99
C LYS A 54 6.17 5.90 12.27
N GLY A 55 5.67 5.00 11.44
CA GLY A 55 4.39 5.15 10.75
C GLY A 55 4.51 5.69 9.32
N TYR A 56 5.71 6.03 8.86
CA TYR A 56 5.91 6.45 7.47
C TYR A 56 5.75 5.24 6.54
N GLN A 57 4.76 5.31 5.65
CA GLN A 57 4.47 4.25 4.70
C GLN A 57 4.13 4.86 3.34
N ASN A 58 5.01 4.68 2.35
CA ASN A 58 4.80 5.10 0.98
C ASN A 58 5.56 4.20 0.01
N ALA A 59 5.29 4.35 -1.29
CA ALA A 59 5.91 3.56 -2.35
C ALA A 59 7.45 3.65 -2.30
N SER A 60 8.02 4.84 -2.13
CA SER A 60 9.46 5.09 -2.16
C SER A 60 10.24 4.37 -1.05
N ILE A 61 9.73 4.39 0.19
CA ILE A 61 10.35 3.66 1.31
C ILE A 61 10.42 2.17 1.00
N PHE A 62 9.29 1.58 0.59
CA PHE A 62 9.22 0.15 0.32
C PHE A 62 10.01 -0.25 -0.94
N TYR A 63 10.04 0.62 -1.96
CA TYR A 63 10.86 0.41 -3.16
C TYR A 63 12.35 0.38 -2.81
N ASN A 64 12.84 1.39 -2.08
CA ASN A 64 14.25 1.46 -1.70
C ASN A 64 14.65 0.34 -0.72
N LEU A 65 13.78 0.01 0.23
CA LEU A 65 13.96 -1.13 1.12
C LEU A 65 14.08 -2.45 0.33
N GLY A 66 13.20 -2.65 -0.66
CA GLY A 66 13.24 -3.82 -1.53
C GLY A 66 14.52 -3.89 -2.36
N THR A 67 14.94 -2.76 -2.91
CA THR A 67 16.19 -2.65 -3.67
C THR A 67 17.40 -2.93 -2.78
N ALA A 68 17.42 -2.48 -1.52
CA ALA A 68 18.47 -2.81 -0.55
C ALA A 68 18.55 -4.31 -0.23
N PHE A 69 17.41 -4.98 -0.03
CA PHE A 69 17.38 -6.43 0.14
C PHE A 69 17.89 -7.18 -1.11
N ILE A 70 17.49 -6.74 -2.30
CA ILE A 70 17.96 -7.32 -3.57
C ILE A 70 19.47 -7.15 -3.73
N SER A 71 20.03 -6.00 -3.35
CA SER A 71 21.48 -5.76 -3.35
C SER A 71 22.26 -6.72 -2.43
N GLN A 72 21.60 -7.26 -1.39
CA GLN A 72 22.14 -8.31 -0.52
C GLN A 72 21.76 -9.74 -0.97
N SER A 73 21.18 -9.91 -2.16
CA SER A 73 20.63 -11.19 -2.64
C SER A 73 19.52 -11.79 -1.77
N GLN A 74 18.90 -11.01 -0.88
CA GLN A 74 17.76 -11.41 -0.07
C GLN A 74 16.46 -11.22 -0.89
N TYR A 75 16.31 -12.01 -1.96
CA TYR A 75 15.26 -11.80 -2.95
C TYR A 75 13.85 -11.92 -2.38
N SER A 76 13.59 -12.81 -1.42
CA SER A 76 12.25 -12.98 -0.81
C SER A 76 11.77 -11.72 -0.09
N LEU A 77 12.66 -11.11 0.72
CA LEU A 77 12.43 -9.85 1.42
C LEU A 77 12.34 -8.67 0.43
N GLY A 78 13.16 -8.69 -0.62
CA GLY A 78 13.08 -7.74 -1.72
C GLY A 78 11.74 -7.76 -2.44
N ILE A 79 11.26 -8.95 -2.83
CA ILE A 79 9.96 -9.17 -3.45
C ILE A 79 8.84 -8.71 -2.50
N TRP A 80 8.94 -9.02 -1.20
CA TRP A 80 7.95 -8.56 -0.21
C TRP A 80 7.87 -7.03 -0.16
N ALA A 81 9.00 -6.36 -0.09
CA ALA A 81 9.04 -4.90 -0.01
C ALA A 81 8.57 -4.26 -1.32
N LEU A 82 8.94 -4.81 -2.49
CA LEU A 82 8.46 -4.30 -3.78
C LEU A 82 6.97 -4.55 -4.01
N GLU A 83 6.44 -5.70 -3.59
CA GLU A 83 5.00 -5.94 -3.62
C GLU A 83 4.26 -5.01 -2.65
N LYS A 84 4.86 -4.65 -1.50
CA LYS A 84 4.35 -3.58 -0.63
C LYS A 84 4.37 -2.22 -1.33
N ALA A 85 5.48 -1.85 -1.97
CA ALA A 85 5.60 -0.59 -2.72
C ALA A 85 4.51 -0.48 -3.80
N ARG A 86 4.27 -1.58 -4.52
CA ARG A 86 3.24 -1.69 -5.56
C ARG A 86 1.82 -1.49 -5.06
N GLN A 87 1.55 -1.70 -3.78
CA GLN A 87 0.23 -1.38 -3.22
C GLN A 87 -0.02 0.12 -3.11
N TYR A 88 1.05 0.91 -2.91
CA TYR A 88 1.00 2.36 -2.86
C TYR A 88 1.06 2.99 -4.26
N ASP A 89 1.86 2.40 -5.15
CA ASP A 89 1.95 2.82 -6.55
C ASP A 89 2.04 1.60 -7.48
N ALA A 90 0.93 1.26 -8.10
CA ALA A 90 0.82 0.08 -8.94
C ALA A 90 1.29 0.30 -10.38
N ALA A 91 1.38 1.57 -10.80
CA ALA A 91 1.70 1.98 -12.16
C ALA A 91 3.19 2.34 -12.32
N ASP A 92 3.91 2.54 -11.20
CA ASP A 92 5.35 2.80 -11.22
C ASP A 92 6.13 1.67 -11.91
N GLN A 93 6.70 1.99 -13.07
CA GLN A 93 7.45 1.07 -13.89
C GLN A 93 8.74 0.58 -13.20
N SER A 94 9.39 1.41 -12.38
CA SER A 94 10.60 1.04 -11.65
C SER A 94 10.31 -0.03 -10.60
N ILE A 95 9.16 0.06 -9.91
CA ILE A 95 8.71 -0.99 -8.99
C ILE A 95 8.48 -2.30 -9.74
N LEU A 96 7.80 -2.25 -10.88
CA LEU A 96 7.49 -3.43 -11.69
C LEU A 96 8.76 -4.10 -12.24
N ASP A 97 9.71 -3.31 -12.71
CA ASP A 97 10.97 -3.81 -13.28
C ASP A 97 11.86 -4.45 -12.21
N ASN A 98 12.04 -3.80 -11.05
CA ASN A 98 12.80 -4.38 -9.94
C ASN A 98 12.13 -5.65 -9.40
N LEU A 99 10.79 -5.69 -9.36
CA LEU A 99 10.07 -6.88 -8.93
C LEU A 99 10.28 -8.04 -9.91
N ASN A 100 10.21 -7.76 -11.21
CA ASN A 100 10.48 -8.74 -12.26
C ASN A 100 11.93 -9.24 -12.20
N PHE A 101 12.89 -8.35 -11.95
CA PHE A 101 14.29 -8.71 -11.75
C PHE A 101 14.46 -9.67 -10.56
N ALA A 102 13.87 -9.34 -9.40
CA ALA A 102 13.96 -10.16 -8.20
C ALA A 102 13.32 -11.54 -8.38
N LEU A 103 12.15 -11.60 -9.04
CA LEU A 103 11.48 -12.87 -9.38
C LEU A 103 12.35 -13.73 -10.32
N LYS A 104 12.94 -13.12 -11.35
CA LYS A 104 13.82 -13.84 -12.29
C LYS A 104 15.07 -14.39 -11.61
N LYS A 105 15.70 -13.60 -10.73
CA LYS A 105 16.91 -14.01 -10.00
C LYS A 105 16.65 -15.08 -8.94
N SER A 106 15.49 -15.04 -8.29
CA SER A 106 15.09 -16.05 -7.30
C SER A 106 14.58 -17.35 -7.91
N GLY A 107 14.24 -17.36 -9.20
CA GLY A 107 13.63 -18.52 -9.86
C GLY A 107 12.20 -18.80 -9.39
N LEU A 108 11.57 -17.86 -8.68
CA LEU A 108 10.24 -18.03 -8.12
C LEU A 108 9.15 -17.84 -9.19
N PRO A 109 8.05 -18.62 -9.10
CA PRO A 109 6.95 -18.47 -10.04
C PRO A 109 6.32 -17.08 -9.93
N ARG A 110 5.94 -16.52 -11.08
CA ARG A 110 5.29 -15.20 -11.15
C ARG A 110 3.86 -15.29 -10.60
N ARG A 111 3.61 -14.60 -9.47
CA ARG A 111 2.33 -14.24 -8.80
C ARG A 111 1.24 -15.32 -8.61
N LEU A 112 0.52 -15.17 -7.50
CA LEU A 112 -0.83 -15.72 -7.34
C LEU A 112 -1.76 -15.16 -8.42
N GLU A 113 -2.37 -16.03 -9.22
CA GLU A 113 -3.59 -15.69 -9.95
C GLU A 113 -4.64 -15.29 -8.92
N VAL A 114 -4.90 -13.98 -8.83
CA VAL A 114 -6.11 -13.48 -8.17
C VAL A 114 -7.30 -13.97 -8.98
N SER A 115 -8.36 -14.36 -8.29
CA SER A 115 -9.64 -14.61 -8.94
C SER A 115 -9.96 -13.43 -9.86
N PHE A 116 -10.49 -13.71 -11.05
CA PHE A 116 -10.74 -12.71 -12.09
C PHE A 116 -11.32 -11.40 -11.53
N LEU A 117 -12.40 -11.49 -10.73
CA LEU A 117 -13.03 -10.34 -10.09
C LEU A 117 -12.13 -9.58 -9.11
N GLU A 118 -11.39 -10.28 -8.24
CA GLU A 118 -10.43 -9.63 -7.32
C GLU A 118 -9.34 -8.91 -8.10
N GLY A 119 -8.88 -9.48 -9.22
CA GLY A 119 -7.87 -8.86 -10.08
C GLY A 119 -8.38 -7.64 -10.83
N TRP A 120 -9.60 -7.68 -11.35
CA TRP A 120 -10.22 -6.56 -12.04
C TRP A 120 -10.51 -5.39 -11.10
N VAL A 121 -11.08 -5.65 -9.91
CA VAL A 121 -11.32 -4.61 -8.91
C VAL A 121 -9.99 -3.99 -8.47
N PHE A 122 -8.98 -4.82 -8.19
CA PHE A 122 -7.65 -4.33 -7.81
C PHE A 122 -7.05 -3.43 -8.91
N LYS A 123 -7.10 -3.86 -10.19
CA LYS A 123 -6.63 -3.04 -11.32
C LYS A 123 -7.38 -1.71 -11.40
N PHE A 124 -8.71 -1.72 -11.30
CA PHE A 124 -9.52 -0.50 -11.40
C PHE A 124 -9.27 0.47 -10.25
N VAL A 125 -9.24 -0.01 -9.02
CA VAL A 125 -8.97 0.79 -7.81
C VAL A 125 -7.58 1.44 -7.88
N GLN A 126 -6.63 0.76 -8.52
CA GLN A 126 -5.24 1.21 -8.65
C GLN A 126 -4.90 1.83 -10.03
N ILE A 127 -5.88 2.18 -10.86
CA ILE A 127 -5.61 2.94 -12.10
C ILE A 127 -4.91 4.25 -11.77
N PHE A 128 -5.32 4.89 -10.68
CA PHE A 128 -4.70 6.10 -10.13
C PHE A 128 -4.12 5.81 -8.75
N SER A 129 -3.01 6.48 -8.42
CA SER A 129 -2.44 6.44 -7.08
C SER A 129 -3.39 7.08 -6.06
N LEU A 130 -3.25 6.71 -4.79
CA LEU A 130 -4.06 7.27 -3.70
C LEU A 130 -4.02 8.81 -3.67
N ASN A 131 -2.86 9.40 -3.98
CA ASN A 131 -2.66 10.85 -4.00
C ASN A 131 -3.48 11.54 -5.10
N ILE A 132 -3.64 10.90 -6.25
CA ILE A 132 -4.45 11.42 -7.35
C ILE A 132 -5.94 11.42 -6.96
N TRP A 133 -6.42 10.35 -6.32
CA TRP A 133 -7.79 10.30 -5.81
C TRP A 133 -8.05 11.37 -4.73
N ILE A 134 -7.10 11.58 -3.81
CA ILE A 134 -7.17 12.63 -2.79
C ILE A 134 -7.21 14.02 -3.45
N PHE A 135 -6.35 14.26 -4.44
CA PHE A 135 -6.32 15.53 -5.17
C PHE A 135 -7.67 15.85 -5.83
N PHE A 136 -8.26 14.90 -6.56
CA PHE A 136 -9.57 15.10 -7.20
C PHE A 136 -10.71 15.23 -6.19
N SER A 137 -10.68 14.50 -5.07
CA SER A 137 -11.64 14.66 -3.97
C SER A 137 -11.57 16.09 -3.41
N LEU A 138 -10.38 16.59 -3.06
CA LEU A 138 -10.20 17.95 -2.54
C LEU A 138 -10.59 19.03 -3.55
N PHE A 139 -10.19 18.87 -4.81
CA PHE A 139 -10.53 19.82 -5.87
C PHE A 139 -12.05 19.90 -6.09
N SER A 140 -12.73 18.76 -6.19
CA SER A 140 -14.18 18.71 -6.38
C SER A 140 -14.94 19.27 -5.16
N TYR A 141 -14.46 19.01 -3.94
CA TYR A 141 -14.99 19.59 -2.72
C TYR A 141 -14.87 21.12 -2.71
N LEU A 142 -13.71 21.66 -3.06
CA LEU A 142 -13.50 23.11 -3.13
C LEU A 142 -14.39 23.75 -4.21
N ALA A 143 -14.45 23.13 -5.40
CA ALA A 143 -15.31 23.58 -6.50
C ALA A 143 -16.79 23.59 -6.09
N PHE A 144 -17.25 22.57 -5.36
CA PHE A 144 -18.61 22.50 -4.82
C PHE A 144 -18.93 23.72 -3.93
N TRP A 145 -18.02 24.10 -3.02
CA TRP A 145 -18.20 25.27 -2.18
C TRP A 145 -18.13 26.60 -2.92
N VAL A 146 -17.24 26.74 -3.90
CA VAL A 146 -17.19 27.92 -4.79
C VAL A 146 -18.53 28.10 -5.51
N VAL A 147 -19.14 27.01 -6.00
CA VAL A 147 -20.46 27.05 -6.62
C VAL A 147 -21.53 27.44 -5.58
N ILE A 148 -21.50 26.94 -4.35
CA ILE A 148 -22.44 27.38 -3.29
C ILE A 148 -22.33 28.90 -3.04
N VAL A 149 -21.12 29.42 -2.85
CA VAL A 149 -20.89 30.84 -2.57
C VAL A 149 -21.37 31.70 -3.74
N PHE A 150 -21.02 31.32 -4.97
CA PHE A 150 -21.49 32.01 -6.17
C PHE A 150 -23.02 32.01 -6.28
N ARG A 151 -23.70 30.93 -5.83
CA ARG A 151 -25.18 30.82 -5.89
C ARG A 151 -25.83 31.79 -4.91
N LEU A 152 -25.25 31.88 -3.71
CA LEU A 152 -25.74 32.76 -2.65
C LEU A 152 -25.51 34.24 -3.00
N ALA A 153 -24.43 34.55 -3.72
CA ALA A 153 -24.15 35.89 -4.24
C ALA A 153 -25.08 36.25 -5.42
N ASN A 154 -25.36 35.29 -6.32
CA ASN A 154 -26.14 35.51 -7.54
C ASN A 154 -27.40 34.64 -7.58
N LYS A 155 -28.50 35.13 -6.97
CA LYS A 155 -29.80 34.43 -6.87
C LYS A 155 -30.47 34.09 -8.22
N SER A 156 -30.00 34.66 -9.33
CA SER A 156 -30.61 34.53 -10.66
C SER A 156 -30.25 33.23 -11.41
N SER A 157 -29.20 32.52 -11.01
CA SER A 157 -28.69 31.37 -11.78
C SER A 157 -29.45 30.07 -11.46
N SER A 158 -30.44 29.70 -12.29
CA SER A 158 -31.25 28.48 -12.13
C SER A 158 -30.51 27.18 -12.49
N ARG A 159 -29.54 27.23 -13.41
CA ARG A 159 -28.83 26.05 -13.94
C ARG A 159 -27.73 25.52 -13.03
N MET A 160 -27.52 26.14 -11.88
CA MET A 160 -26.34 25.90 -11.07
C MET A 160 -26.40 24.63 -10.22
N HIS A 161 -27.60 24.07 -10.06
CA HIS A 161 -27.77 22.79 -9.37
C HIS A 161 -27.11 21.62 -10.11
N TYR A 162 -26.92 21.70 -11.44
CA TYR A 162 -26.21 20.67 -12.21
C TYR A 162 -24.73 20.61 -11.82
N PHE A 163 -24.08 21.76 -11.63
CA PHE A 163 -22.69 21.82 -11.15
C PHE A 163 -22.56 21.34 -9.71
N LEU A 164 -23.52 21.69 -8.84
CA LEU A 164 -23.55 21.17 -7.46
C LEU A 164 -23.66 19.65 -7.45
N PHE A 165 -24.58 19.09 -8.24
CA PHE A 165 -24.74 17.65 -8.37
C PHE A 165 -23.49 16.98 -8.95
N LEU A 166 -22.88 17.57 -9.99
CA LEU A 166 -21.66 17.06 -10.62
C LEU A 166 -20.49 16.99 -9.62
N PHE A 167 -20.14 18.11 -8.97
CA PHE A 167 -19.00 18.14 -8.06
C PHE A 167 -19.24 17.29 -6.80
N PHE A 168 -20.46 17.28 -6.28
CA PHE A 168 -20.81 16.41 -5.15
C PHE A 168 -20.72 14.92 -5.54
N SER A 169 -21.16 14.56 -6.74
CA SER A 169 -21.05 13.17 -7.24
C SER A 169 -19.59 12.76 -7.43
N ILE A 170 -18.76 13.62 -8.03
CA ILE A 170 -17.31 13.37 -8.19
C ILE A 170 -16.64 13.19 -6.83
N PHE A 171 -16.97 14.05 -5.85
CA PHE A 171 -16.47 13.94 -4.49
C PHE A 171 -16.79 12.58 -3.86
N LEU A 172 -18.06 12.16 -3.88
CA LEU A 172 -18.47 10.85 -3.35
C LEU A 172 -17.81 9.66 -4.06
N ILE A 173 -17.65 9.74 -5.38
CA ILE A 173 -16.95 8.72 -6.16
C ILE A 173 -15.48 8.63 -5.71
N CYS A 174 -14.78 9.76 -5.60
CA CYS A 174 -13.38 9.78 -5.17
C CYS A 174 -13.23 9.22 -3.75
N ASP A 175 -14.11 9.62 -2.82
CA ASP A 175 -14.09 9.12 -1.44
C ASP A 175 -14.35 7.60 -1.36
N PHE A 176 -15.26 7.08 -2.18
CA PHE A 176 -15.45 5.64 -2.31
C PHE A 176 -14.18 4.92 -2.78
N PHE A 177 -13.47 5.46 -3.78
CA PHE A 177 -12.22 4.89 -4.27
C PHE A 177 -11.07 5.01 -3.27
N ILE A 178 -10.99 6.11 -2.50
CA ILE A 178 -10.04 6.26 -1.39
C ILE A 178 -10.32 5.20 -0.33
N ALA A 179 -11.57 5.04 0.10
CA ALA A 179 -11.97 4.04 1.08
C ALA A 179 -11.62 2.62 0.62
N MET A 180 -11.86 2.31 -0.65
CA MET A 180 -11.46 1.03 -1.25
C MET A 180 -9.94 0.85 -1.25
N ASN A 181 -9.16 1.83 -1.70
CA ASN A 181 -7.69 1.77 -1.66
C ASN A 181 -7.17 1.51 -0.24
N VAL A 182 -7.67 2.26 0.75
CA VAL A 182 -7.30 2.10 2.16
C VAL A 182 -7.72 0.74 2.69
N PHE A 183 -8.92 0.25 2.35
CA PHE A 183 -9.38 -1.08 2.75
C PHE A 183 -8.46 -2.19 2.21
N TYR A 184 -8.05 -2.10 0.94
CA TYR A 184 -7.13 -3.04 0.32
C TYR A 184 -5.72 -2.98 0.94
N LEU A 185 -5.23 -1.78 1.28
CA LEU A 185 -3.95 -1.58 1.96
C LEU A 185 -3.95 -2.14 3.40
N ARG A 186 -5.06 -1.97 4.12
CA ARG A 186 -5.17 -2.36 5.54
C ARG A 186 -5.55 -3.82 5.75
N ASN A 187 -6.18 -4.47 4.77
CA ASN A 187 -6.61 -5.87 4.88
C ASN A 187 -5.93 -6.80 3.87
N PRO A 188 -4.59 -6.88 3.89
CA PRO A 188 -3.87 -7.77 3.01
C PRO A 188 -4.13 -9.21 3.44
N LYS A 189 -4.89 -9.92 2.59
CA LYS A 189 -5.07 -11.37 2.68
C LYS A 189 -3.86 -12.14 2.15
N LYS A 190 -2.79 -11.47 1.75
CA LYS A 190 -1.60 -12.07 1.15
C LYS A 190 -0.37 -11.85 2.02
N GLY A 191 0.61 -12.72 1.87
CA GLY A 191 1.94 -12.60 2.46
C GLY A 191 2.97 -13.35 1.63
N ILE A 192 4.23 -13.10 1.91
CA ILE A 192 5.37 -13.75 1.27
C ILE A 192 6.10 -14.58 2.32
N VAL A 193 6.41 -15.83 1.99
CA VAL A 193 7.24 -16.68 2.85
C VAL A 193 8.66 -16.11 2.82
N VAL A 194 9.25 -15.78 3.97
CA VAL A 194 10.58 -15.14 4.05
C VAL A 194 11.62 -16.00 4.74
N GLN A 195 11.23 -17.18 5.20
CA GLN A 195 12.12 -18.15 5.83
C GLN A 195 12.44 -19.27 4.86
N SER A 196 13.68 -19.75 4.89
CA SER A 196 14.09 -20.94 4.15
C SER A 196 13.32 -22.17 4.64
N SER A 197 12.78 -22.93 3.69
CA SER A 197 12.18 -24.26 3.88
C SER A 197 11.11 -24.40 4.99
N VAL A 198 9.98 -23.71 4.80
CA VAL A 198 8.85 -23.79 5.75
C VAL A 198 8.02 -25.04 5.50
N LYS A 199 7.95 -25.95 6.47
CA LYS A 199 7.10 -27.15 6.39
C LYS A 199 5.62 -26.78 6.46
N LEU A 200 4.86 -27.15 5.44
CA LEU A 200 3.41 -27.01 5.39
C LEU A 200 2.76 -28.11 6.23
N ARG A 201 1.81 -27.74 7.11
CA ARG A 201 1.18 -28.68 8.04
C ARG A 201 -0.32 -28.76 7.84
N GLU A 202 -0.94 -29.90 8.09
CA GLU A 202 -2.40 -30.03 7.99
C GLU A 202 -3.14 -29.37 9.17
N ALA A 203 -2.48 -29.22 10.32
CA ALA A 203 -3.06 -28.68 11.55
C ALA A 203 -2.09 -27.71 12.27
N PRO A 204 -2.61 -26.80 13.12
CA PRO A 204 -1.80 -25.84 13.89
C PRO A 204 -1.11 -26.48 15.10
N ALA A 205 -0.40 -27.60 14.90
CA ALA A 205 0.26 -28.37 15.95
C ALA A 205 1.72 -28.70 15.60
N LYS A 206 2.59 -28.73 16.61
CA LYS A 206 4.04 -28.97 16.45
C LYS A 206 4.38 -30.40 15.99
N LYS A 207 3.49 -31.39 16.18
CA LYS A 207 3.78 -32.82 16.02
C LYS A 207 3.41 -33.48 14.68
N PHE A 208 2.62 -32.86 13.81
CA PHE A 208 2.22 -33.48 12.54
C PHE A 208 3.18 -33.17 11.40
N ILE A 209 3.57 -34.22 10.65
CA ILE A 209 4.52 -34.16 9.53
C ILE A 209 3.72 -34.19 8.23
N GLY A 210 3.29 -33.02 7.76
CA GLY A 210 3.08 -32.80 6.33
C GLY A 210 4.45 -32.59 5.68
N GLN A 211 4.76 -33.34 4.63
CA GLN A 211 6.12 -33.43 4.07
C GLN A 211 6.44 -32.33 3.04
N GLU A 212 5.46 -31.55 2.59
CA GLU A 212 5.69 -30.51 1.60
C GLU A 212 6.35 -29.28 2.22
N VAL A 213 7.51 -28.92 1.65
CA VAL A 213 8.29 -27.76 2.05
C VAL A 213 7.93 -26.61 1.11
N LEU A 214 7.45 -25.52 1.67
CA LEU A 214 7.27 -24.29 0.93
C LEU A 214 8.63 -23.61 0.72
N PRO A 215 9.02 -23.36 -0.54
CA PRO A 215 10.21 -22.59 -0.82
C PRO A 215 10.02 -21.13 -0.41
N GLU A 216 11.14 -20.50 -0.07
CA GLU A 216 11.23 -19.10 0.30
C GLU A 216 10.76 -18.21 -0.85
N GLY A 217 10.05 -17.13 -0.55
CA GLY A 217 9.55 -16.13 -1.50
C GLY A 217 8.24 -16.50 -2.20
N ILE A 218 7.65 -17.68 -1.95
CA ILE A 218 6.30 -17.97 -2.45
C ILE A 218 5.28 -17.02 -1.81
N THR A 219 4.39 -16.49 -2.65
CA THR A 219 3.23 -15.73 -2.19
C THR A 219 2.12 -16.68 -1.73
N CYS A 220 1.60 -16.42 -0.54
CA CYS A 220 0.54 -17.18 0.09
C CYS A 220 -0.66 -16.28 0.41
N ARG A 221 -1.88 -16.81 0.27
CA ARG A 221 -3.10 -16.18 0.81
C ARG A 221 -3.33 -16.70 2.23
N VAL A 222 -3.45 -15.82 3.21
CA VAL A 222 -3.83 -16.17 4.59
C VAL A 222 -5.34 -16.39 4.63
N LEU A 223 -5.76 -17.59 5.04
CA LEU A 223 -7.15 -18.00 5.18
C LEU A 223 -7.63 -17.79 6.62
N GLN A 224 -6.89 -18.33 7.58
CA GLN A 224 -7.22 -18.29 9.00
C GLN A 224 -5.98 -18.05 9.86
N LYS A 225 -6.20 -17.54 11.08
CA LYS A 225 -5.19 -17.41 12.12
C LYS A 225 -5.62 -18.22 13.34
N SER A 226 -4.70 -19.00 13.90
CA SER A 226 -4.90 -19.74 15.15
C SER A 226 -3.63 -19.64 16.00
N GLY A 227 -3.67 -18.81 17.06
CA GLY A 227 -2.50 -18.54 17.89
C GLY A 227 -1.29 -18.02 17.10
N SER A 228 -0.18 -18.77 17.16
CA SER A 228 1.08 -18.52 16.45
C SER A 228 1.12 -19.11 15.02
N TRP A 229 -0.01 -19.62 14.52
CA TRP A 229 -0.11 -20.30 13.22
C TRP A 229 -1.03 -19.54 12.26
N LEU A 230 -0.69 -19.62 10.99
CA LEU A 230 -1.48 -19.10 9.88
C LEU A 230 -1.83 -20.25 8.94
N GLU A 231 -3.11 -20.45 8.67
CA GLU A 231 -3.54 -21.28 7.56
C GLU A 231 -3.36 -20.48 6.28
N VAL A 232 -2.61 -21.04 5.34
CA VAL A 232 -2.27 -20.41 4.09
C VAL A 232 -2.65 -21.27 2.90
N LYS A 233 -2.90 -20.60 1.77
CA LYS A 233 -3.09 -21.20 0.46
C LYS A 233 -2.05 -20.67 -0.51
N THR A 234 -1.28 -21.56 -1.15
CA THR A 234 -0.26 -21.20 -2.13
C THR A 234 -0.86 -20.97 -3.53
N SER A 235 -0.03 -20.52 -4.48
CA SER A 235 -0.41 -20.41 -5.89
C SER A 235 -0.71 -21.76 -6.55
N SER A 236 -0.03 -22.83 -6.12
CA SER A 236 -0.32 -24.20 -6.53
C SER A 236 -1.58 -24.80 -5.89
N GLN A 237 -2.43 -23.98 -5.26
CA GLN A 237 -3.65 -24.38 -4.54
C GLN A 237 -3.44 -25.23 -3.29
N LEU A 238 -2.18 -25.52 -2.91
CA LEU A 238 -1.84 -26.22 -1.67
C LEU A 238 -2.32 -25.42 -0.46
N ARG A 239 -2.82 -26.12 0.56
CA ARG A 239 -3.31 -25.53 1.80
C ARG A 239 -2.62 -26.15 2.99
N GLY A 240 -2.35 -25.32 4.00
CA GLY A 240 -1.87 -25.80 5.28
C GLY A 240 -1.42 -24.69 6.20
N TRP A 241 -0.92 -25.07 7.36
CA TRP A 241 -0.54 -24.20 8.46
C TRP A 241 0.96 -23.98 8.48
N ILE A 242 1.34 -22.72 8.63
CA ILE A 242 2.72 -22.28 8.80
C ILE A 242 2.86 -21.40 10.04
N PRO A 243 4.06 -21.33 10.66
CA PRO A 243 4.32 -20.36 11.72
C PRO A 243 4.08 -18.93 11.23
N LYS A 244 3.56 -18.07 12.11
CA LYS A 244 3.31 -16.66 11.76
C LYS A 244 4.58 -15.92 11.32
N ASP A 245 5.71 -16.21 11.95
CA ASP A 245 6.96 -15.49 11.73
C ASP A 245 7.65 -15.88 10.41
N SER A 246 7.26 -17.01 9.82
CA SER A 246 7.80 -17.44 8.53
C SER A 246 7.14 -16.72 7.33
N LEU A 247 6.08 -15.96 7.58
CA LEU A 247 5.32 -15.23 6.56
C LEU A 247 5.29 -13.73 6.87
N LYS A 248 5.86 -12.92 5.98
CA LYS A 248 5.75 -11.47 6.04
C LYS A 248 4.50 -11.03 5.27
N ARG A 249 3.51 -10.46 5.97
CA ARG A 249 2.25 -10.05 5.35
C ARG A 249 2.48 -8.89 4.39
N LEU A 250 1.82 -8.95 3.24
CA LEU A 250 1.69 -7.81 2.34
C LEU A 250 0.73 -6.80 2.94
#